data_AF-A0A0F7JSF1-F1
#
_entry.id   AF-A0A0F7JSF1-F1
#
_cell.length_a   1.000
_cell.length_b   1.000
_cell.length_c   1.000
_cell.angle_alpha   90.00
_cell.angle_beta   90.00
_cell.angle_gamma   90.00
#
_symmetry.space_group_name_H-M   'P 1'
#
loop_
_entity.id
_entity.type
_entity.pdbx_description
1 polymer ?
#
loop_
_entity_poly.entity_id
_entity_poly.type
_entity_poly.pdbx_seq_one_letter_code
_entity_poly.pdbx_strand_id
1 'polypeptide(L)'
;MDFPTTCPQCAHVNRAEFADSSVHDLRCARCGVRYCVLVRKQKFEVLFDLGTRALMDGYAREAVASFAAALERFFEFYVRAFALEQAAGREGSFENALAALEGTWRHVSSQSERQLGMFALAYLLREGREPDFLTPRGLGTDFRNRVIHRGALPTRAEVDAYAAGVFTLIDRLLTELGAGAAHAELVQEQAFAAHVRGLPDGVTVVFEEHPGMFRARRFGTLSPIPKPAKAQLQAAQSASGVNDARAFQQALFERALAERGSLLRGFKSSS
;
A
#
# COMPACT_ATOMS: atom_id res chain seq x y z
N MET A 1 -3.33 12.96 -7.67
CA MET A 1 -4.29 11.95 -8.20
C MET A 1 -5.54 12.10 -7.40
N ASP A 2 -6.70 12.33 -8.00
CA ASP A 2 -7.94 12.33 -7.23
C ASP A 2 -8.51 10.92 -7.11
N PHE A 3 -9.15 10.66 -5.98
CA PHE A 3 -9.98 9.49 -5.78
C PHE A 3 -11.34 9.88 -5.16
N PRO A 4 -12.42 9.16 -5.50
CA PRO A 4 -13.71 9.38 -4.89
C PRO A 4 -13.75 8.72 -3.50
N THR A 5 -14.32 9.40 -2.52
CA THR A 5 -14.58 8.84 -1.20
C THR A 5 -15.99 9.21 -0.72
N THR A 6 -16.66 8.28 -0.06
CA THR A 6 -18.06 8.45 0.34
C THR A 6 -18.14 8.98 1.77
N CYS A 7 -18.84 10.11 1.95
CA CYS A 7 -19.09 10.64 3.28
C CYS A 7 -19.88 9.61 4.12
N PRO A 8 -19.39 9.24 5.31
CA PRO A 8 -20.05 8.23 6.14
C PRO A 8 -21.40 8.70 6.70
N GLN A 9 -21.65 10.02 6.75
CA GLN A 9 -22.88 10.60 7.30
C GLN A 9 -24.00 10.74 6.26
N CYS A 10 -23.69 11.27 5.07
CA CYS A 10 -24.71 11.66 4.08
C CYS A 10 -24.59 10.96 2.72
N ALA A 11 -23.66 10.00 2.60
CA ALA A 11 -23.35 9.25 1.39
C ALA A 11 -22.95 10.10 0.16
N HIS A 12 -22.67 11.39 0.34
CA HIS A 12 -22.16 12.24 -0.73
C HIS A 12 -20.74 11.81 -1.11
N VAL A 13 -20.48 11.69 -2.41
CA VAL A 13 -19.14 11.38 -2.94
C VAL A 13 -18.33 12.66 -2.98
N ASN A 14 -17.28 12.72 -2.16
CA ASN A 14 -16.28 13.78 -2.17
C ASN A 14 -15.10 13.35 -3.04
N ARG A 15 -14.35 14.32 -3.56
CA ARG A 15 -13.07 14.08 -4.22
C ARG A 15 -11.96 14.44 -3.24
N ALA A 16 -11.00 13.54 -3.06
CA ALA A 16 -9.82 13.75 -2.26
C ALA A 16 -8.57 13.60 -3.12
N GLU A 17 -7.57 14.43 -2.86
CA GLU A 17 -6.25 14.25 -3.45
C GLU A 17 -5.50 13.13 -2.71
N PHE A 18 -4.92 12.22 -3.49
CA PHE A 18 -4.04 11.19 -2.97
C PHE A 18 -2.75 11.82 -2.42
N ALA A 19 -2.45 11.55 -1.15
CA ALA A 19 -1.35 12.08 -0.40
C ALA A 19 -0.39 10.93 -0.08
N ASP A 20 0.91 11.25 0.01
CA ASP A 20 1.95 10.26 0.27
C ASP A 20 1.75 9.49 1.60
N SER A 21 1.06 10.10 2.58
CA SER A 21 0.73 9.46 3.86
C SER A 21 -0.32 8.35 3.76
N SER A 22 -1.11 8.30 2.68
CA SER A 22 -2.33 7.49 2.57
C SER A 22 -3.38 7.79 3.66
N VAL A 23 -3.25 8.95 4.33
CA VAL A 23 -4.14 9.44 5.38
C VAL A 23 -4.75 10.75 4.91
N HIS A 24 -6.08 10.84 4.95
CA HIS A 24 -6.83 11.97 4.42
C HIS A 24 -7.83 12.49 5.44
N ASP A 25 -7.53 13.62 6.07
CA ASP A 25 -8.49 14.31 6.92
C ASP A 25 -9.39 15.21 6.06
N LEU A 26 -10.66 14.83 5.95
CA LEU A 26 -11.60 15.42 5.01
C LEU A 26 -12.76 16.09 5.72
N ARG A 27 -13.36 17.05 5.01
CA ARG A 27 -14.64 17.66 5.36
C ARG A 27 -15.62 17.45 4.22
N CYS A 28 -16.80 16.91 4.52
CA CYS A 28 -17.78 16.67 3.47
C CYS A 28 -18.28 17.99 2.88
N ALA A 29 -18.24 18.13 1.55
CA ALA A 29 -18.71 19.31 0.85
C ALA A 29 -20.22 19.55 1.01
N ARG A 30 -21.00 18.49 1.29
CA ARG A 30 -22.45 18.55 1.44
C ARG A 30 -22.90 18.84 2.87
N CYS A 31 -22.51 18.01 3.84
CA CYS A 31 -23.00 18.11 5.21
C CYS A 31 -21.98 18.71 6.20
N GLY A 32 -20.77 19.06 5.74
CA GLY A 32 -19.76 19.73 6.56
C GLY A 32 -19.11 18.88 7.65
N VAL A 33 -19.46 17.60 7.79
CA VAL A 33 -18.88 16.69 8.79
C VAL A 33 -17.41 16.40 8.49
N ARG A 34 -16.61 16.24 9.54
CA ARG A 34 -15.22 15.80 9.44
C ARG A 34 -15.15 14.27 9.49
N TYR A 35 -14.33 13.69 8.64
CA TYR A 35 -14.05 12.25 8.63
C TYR A 35 -12.62 12.03 8.12
N CYS A 36 -12.00 10.93 8.51
CA CYS A 36 -10.66 10.55 8.09
C CYS A 36 -10.75 9.33 7.17
N VAL A 37 -10.06 9.36 6.03
CA VAL A 37 -9.95 8.21 5.13
C VAL A 37 -8.54 7.68 5.18
N LEU A 38 -8.40 6.38 5.41
CA LEU A 38 -7.14 5.65 5.45
C LEU A 38 -7.10 4.69 4.26
N VAL A 39 -6.19 4.93 3.32
CA VAL A 39 -6.12 4.15 2.08
C VAL A 39 -5.07 3.06 2.20
N ARG A 40 -5.51 1.79 2.24
CA ARG A 40 -4.62 0.62 2.31
C ARG A 40 -4.06 0.28 0.95
N LYS A 41 -3.04 1.03 0.55
CA LYS A 41 -2.34 0.84 -0.71
C LYS A 41 -0.88 1.21 -0.56
N GLN A 42 0.00 0.30 -0.98
CA GLN A 42 1.44 0.52 -0.90
C GLN A 42 1.90 1.47 -2.02
N LYS A 43 2.97 2.22 -1.78
CA LYS A 43 3.42 3.28 -2.70
C LYS A 43 3.72 2.77 -4.11
N PHE A 44 4.27 1.56 -4.23
CA PHE A 44 4.49 0.93 -5.55
C PHE A 44 3.18 0.66 -6.30
N GLU A 45 2.10 0.29 -5.59
CA GLU A 45 0.78 0.05 -6.20
C GLU A 45 0.18 1.36 -6.72
N VAL A 46 0.33 2.45 -5.96
CA VAL A 46 -0.15 3.78 -6.37
C VAL A 46 0.60 4.27 -7.62
N LEU A 47 1.92 4.13 -7.64
CA LEU A 47 2.77 4.53 -8.77
C LEU A 47 2.49 3.67 -10.01
N PHE A 48 2.24 2.38 -9.83
CA PHE A 48 1.85 1.52 -10.94
C PHE A 48 0.52 1.98 -11.55
N ASP A 49 -0.49 2.25 -10.72
CA ASP A 49 -1.78 2.78 -11.18
C ASP A 49 -1.65 4.13 -11.89
N LEU A 50 -0.75 5.00 -11.41
CA LEU A 50 -0.42 6.26 -12.10
C LEU A 50 0.14 6.00 -13.50
N GLY A 51 1.06 5.03 -13.61
CA GLY A 51 1.62 4.63 -14.90
C GLY A 51 0.54 4.12 -15.86
N THR A 52 -0.38 3.30 -15.37
CA THR A 52 -1.51 2.80 -16.15
C THR A 52 -2.42 3.94 -16.63
N ARG A 53 -2.76 4.89 -15.75
CA ARG A 53 -3.58 6.05 -16.12
C ARG A 53 -2.89 6.93 -17.16
N ALA A 54 -1.62 7.27 -16.95
CA ALA A 54 -0.81 8.02 -17.90
C ALA A 54 -0.79 7.33 -19.28
N LEU A 55 -0.62 6.01 -19.31
CA LEU A 55 -0.63 5.25 -20.54
C LEU A 55 -1.98 5.25 -21.27
N MET A 56 -3.07 5.14 -20.51
CA MET A 56 -4.44 5.22 -21.04
C MET A 56 -4.73 6.60 -21.62
N ASP A 57 -4.20 7.65 -21.00
CA ASP A 57 -4.38 9.04 -21.43
C ASP A 57 -3.40 9.46 -22.55
N GLY A 58 -2.51 8.57 -23.00
CA GLY A 58 -1.56 8.82 -24.09
C GLY A 58 -0.22 9.43 -23.66
N TYR A 59 0.01 9.61 -22.36
CA TYR A 59 1.26 10.12 -21.79
C TYR A 59 2.29 8.99 -21.61
N ALA A 60 2.83 8.53 -22.74
CA ALA A 60 3.70 7.34 -22.82
C ALA A 60 5.00 7.49 -22.00
N ARG A 61 5.62 8.69 -22.00
CA ARG A 61 6.86 8.94 -21.25
C ARG A 61 6.63 8.95 -19.74
N GLU A 62 5.54 9.58 -19.32
CA GLU A 62 5.09 9.68 -17.93
C GLU A 62 4.70 8.30 -17.38
N ALA A 63 4.10 7.46 -18.23
CA ALA A 63 3.82 6.07 -17.90
C ALA A 63 5.10 5.29 -17.59
N VAL A 64 6.12 5.37 -18.45
CA VAL A 64 7.43 4.74 -18.22
C VAL A 64 8.08 5.23 -16.93
N ALA A 65 8.04 6.54 -16.66
CA ALA A 65 8.58 7.12 -15.42
C ALA A 65 7.87 6.54 -14.19
N SER A 66 6.55 6.42 -14.24
CA SER A 66 5.73 5.92 -13.13
C SER A 66 5.93 4.43 -12.90
N PHE A 67 6.03 3.60 -13.95
CA PHE A 67 6.33 2.17 -13.82
C PHE A 67 7.74 1.92 -13.27
N ALA A 68 8.74 2.69 -13.70
CA ALA A 68 10.08 2.61 -13.15
C ALA A 68 10.10 2.96 -11.65
N ALA A 69 9.44 4.06 -11.27
CA ALA A 69 9.31 4.45 -9.88
C ALA A 69 8.54 3.43 -9.04
N ALA A 70 7.53 2.77 -9.62
CA ALA A 70 6.81 1.68 -8.95
C ALA A 70 7.74 0.51 -8.63
N LEU A 71 8.59 0.10 -9.58
CA LEU A 71 9.57 -0.98 -9.36
C LEU A 71 10.58 -0.61 -8.27
N GLU A 72 11.10 0.63 -8.27
CA GLU A 72 12.03 1.10 -7.24
C GLU A 72 11.39 1.11 -5.83
N ARG A 73 10.16 1.62 -5.72
CA ARG A 73 9.41 1.58 -4.45
C ARG A 73 9.05 0.15 -4.03
N PHE A 74 8.92 -0.77 -4.99
CA PHE A 74 8.71 -2.17 -4.68
C PHE A 74 9.98 -2.83 -4.11
N PHE A 75 11.17 -2.52 -4.63
CA PHE A 75 12.42 -3.01 -4.03
C PHE A 75 12.61 -2.51 -2.60
N GLU A 76 12.26 -1.25 -2.32
CA GLU A 76 12.19 -0.75 -0.96
C GLU A 76 11.20 -1.54 -0.10
N PHE A 77 9.98 -1.76 -0.60
CA PHE A 77 8.97 -2.57 0.08
C PHE A 77 9.50 -3.98 0.42
N TYR A 78 10.17 -4.63 -0.53
CA TYR A 78 10.76 -5.96 -0.33
C TYR A 78 11.83 -5.97 0.76
N VAL A 79 12.77 -5.02 0.73
CA VAL A 79 13.83 -4.91 1.74
C VAL A 79 13.23 -4.68 3.12
N ARG A 80 12.23 -3.79 3.24
CA ARG A 80 11.51 -3.53 4.48
C ARG A 80 10.79 -4.79 4.98
N ALA A 81 10.12 -5.52 4.08
CA ALA A 81 9.41 -6.75 4.40
C ALA A 81 10.37 -7.81 4.96
N PHE A 82 11.48 -8.06 4.26
CA PHE A 82 12.51 -9.00 4.70
C PHE A 82 13.10 -8.60 6.06
N ALA A 83 13.52 -7.34 6.24
CA ALA A 83 14.15 -6.89 7.47
C ALA A 83 13.21 -7.04 8.69
N LEU A 84 11.93 -6.69 8.53
CA LEU A 84 10.94 -6.78 9.60
C LEU A 84 10.50 -8.22 9.86
N GLU A 85 10.44 -9.08 8.85
CA GLU A 85 10.21 -10.51 9.04
C GLU A 85 11.36 -11.16 9.84
N GLN A 86 12.62 -10.83 9.51
CA GLN A 86 13.78 -11.33 10.26
C GLN A 86 13.79 -10.83 11.71
N ALA A 87 13.32 -9.59 11.95
CA ALA A 87 13.17 -9.06 13.30
C ALA A 87 12.03 -9.73 14.07
N ALA A 88 10.94 -10.12 13.40
CA ALA A 88 9.84 -10.86 14.01
C ALA A 88 10.27 -12.23 14.55
N GLY A 89 11.31 -12.84 13.96
CA GLY A 89 11.90 -14.08 14.47
C GLY A 89 12.80 -13.92 15.69
N ARG A 90 13.00 -12.69 16.20
CA ARG A 90 13.92 -12.36 17.30
C ARG A 90 13.17 -11.77 18.49
N GLU A 91 13.84 -11.70 19.63
CA GLU A 91 13.30 -11.02 20.81
C GLU A 91 13.35 -9.50 20.61
N GLY A 92 12.22 -8.83 20.85
CA GLY A 92 12.09 -7.38 20.68
C GLY A 92 10.70 -6.98 20.19
N SER A 93 10.36 -5.70 20.38
CA SER A 93 9.11 -5.13 19.87
C SER A 93 9.23 -4.73 18.40
N PHE A 94 8.09 -4.68 17.70
CA PHE A 94 8.02 -4.18 16.33
C PHE A 94 8.52 -2.73 16.24
N GLU A 95 8.20 -1.89 17.23
CA GLU A 95 8.61 -0.48 17.27
C GLU A 95 10.13 -0.34 17.28
N ASN A 96 10.83 -1.19 18.05
CA ASN A 96 12.29 -1.18 18.11
C ASN A 96 12.89 -1.64 16.77
N ALA A 97 12.32 -2.69 16.17
CA ALA A 97 12.74 -3.17 14.86
C ALA A 97 12.54 -2.10 13.77
N LEU A 98 11.39 -1.44 13.77
CA LEU A 98 11.07 -0.36 12.83
C LEU A 98 12.00 0.84 13.03
N ALA A 99 12.25 1.26 14.27
CA ALA A 99 13.15 2.36 14.57
C ALA A 99 14.59 2.08 14.10
N ALA A 100 15.08 0.85 14.29
CA ALA A 100 16.39 0.42 13.80
C ALA A 100 16.44 0.40 12.25
N LEU A 101 15.37 -0.08 11.61
CA LEU A 101 15.23 -0.08 10.16
C LEU A 101 15.22 1.35 9.59
N GLU A 102 14.42 2.26 10.14
CA GLU A 102 14.40 3.67 9.72
C GLU A 102 15.74 4.36 9.99
N GLY A 103 16.36 4.06 11.14
CA GLY A 103 17.70 4.51 11.48
C GLY A 103 18.71 4.17 10.38
N THR A 104 18.65 2.93 9.87
CA THR A 104 19.47 2.41 8.78
C THR A 104 19.07 3.01 7.42
N TRP A 105 17.77 3.11 7.15
CA TRP A 105 17.22 3.59 5.87
C TRP A 105 17.64 5.02 5.54
N ARG A 106 17.81 5.88 6.55
CA ARG A 106 18.33 7.25 6.38
C ARG A 106 19.66 7.33 5.64
N HIS A 107 20.50 6.30 5.69
CA HIS A 107 21.79 6.27 4.99
C HIS A 107 21.68 5.98 3.49
N VAL A 108 20.52 5.47 3.04
CA VAL A 108 20.30 5.01 1.66
C VAL A 108 19.07 5.65 1.00
N SER A 109 18.27 6.42 1.72
CA SER A 109 16.97 6.95 1.29
C SER A 109 17.02 7.75 -0.03
N SER A 110 18.12 8.42 -0.31
CA SER A 110 18.32 9.24 -1.52
C SER A 110 19.15 8.57 -2.63
N GLN A 111 19.50 7.28 -2.49
CA GLN A 111 20.44 6.59 -3.37
C GLN A 111 19.84 5.30 -3.93
N SER A 112 19.19 5.39 -5.09
CA SER A 112 18.51 4.27 -5.76
C SER A 112 19.44 3.06 -6.01
N GLU A 113 20.69 3.31 -6.42
CA GLU A 113 21.67 2.23 -6.64
C GLU A 113 22.02 1.48 -5.34
N ARG A 114 22.10 2.20 -4.20
CA ARG A 114 22.32 1.54 -2.90
C ARG A 114 21.10 0.76 -2.45
N GLN A 115 19.90 1.27 -2.71
CA GLN A 115 18.65 0.55 -2.44
C GLN A 115 18.57 -0.74 -3.27
N LEU A 116 18.98 -0.70 -4.56
CA LEU A 116 19.04 -1.88 -5.42
C LEU A 116 20.07 -2.91 -4.90
N GLY A 117 21.23 -2.45 -4.44
CA GLY A 117 22.22 -3.32 -3.81
C GLY A 117 21.70 -3.98 -2.52
N MET A 118 21.00 -3.23 -1.67
CA MET A 118 20.34 -3.78 -0.49
C MET A 118 19.27 -4.82 -0.85
N PHE A 119 18.48 -4.54 -1.89
CA PHE A 119 17.51 -5.49 -2.41
C PHE A 119 18.17 -6.78 -2.89
N ALA A 120 19.24 -6.70 -3.68
CA ALA A 120 19.93 -7.88 -4.21
C ALA A 120 20.42 -8.80 -3.09
N LEU A 121 21.00 -8.21 -2.04
CA LEU A 121 21.45 -8.95 -0.87
C LEU A 121 20.28 -9.52 -0.06
N ALA A 122 19.23 -8.73 0.21
CA ALA A 122 18.04 -9.20 0.91
C ALA A 122 17.37 -10.36 0.16
N TYR A 123 17.31 -10.30 -1.18
CA TYR A 123 16.82 -11.37 -2.03
C TYR A 123 17.65 -12.64 -1.87
N LEU A 124 18.97 -12.53 -2.03
CA LEU A 124 19.88 -13.67 -1.88
C LEU A 124 19.74 -14.35 -0.52
N LEU A 125 19.71 -13.56 0.55
CA LEU A 125 19.61 -14.08 1.92
C LEU A 125 18.26 -14.74 2.20
N ARG A 126 17.18 -14.21 1.64
CA ARG A 126 15.83 -14.75 1.83
C ARG A 126 15.58 -15.99 0.98
N GLU A 127 15.87 -15.91 -0.31
CA GLU A 127 15.48 -16.90 -1.31
C GLU A 127 16.56 -17.99 -1.52
N GLY A 128 17.75 -17.80 -0.97
CA GLY A 128 18.87 -18.74 -1.10
C GLY A 128 19.47 -18.83 -2.52
N ARG A 129 19.10 -17.89 -3.41
CA ARG A 129 19.57 -17.83 -4.79
C ARG A 129 19.73 -16.39 -5.25
N GLU A 130 20.62 -16.19 -6.21
CA GLU A 130 20.79 -14.86 -6.81
C GLU A 130 19.53 -14.42 -7.58
N PRO A 131 19.27 -13.10 -7.64
CA PRO A 131 18.15 -12.56 -8.40
C PRO A 131 18.48 -12.55 -9.90
N ASP A 132 18.13 -13.64 -10.59
CA ASP A 132 18.30 -13.86 -12.04
C ASP A 132 17.78 -12.72 -12.95
N PHE A 133 16.85 -11.92 -12.44
CA PHE A 133 16.22 -10.80 -13.14
C PHE A 133 16.96 -9.46 -13.00
N LEU A 134 18.00 -9.35 -12.16
CA LEU A 134 18.82 -8.12 -12.03
C LEU A 134 19.77 -7.96 -13.22
N THR A 135 19.20 -7.89 -14.42
CA THR A 135 19.89 -7.64 -15.68
C THR A 135 19.27 -6.42 -16.37
N PRO A 136 19.99 -5.74 -17.29
CA PRO A 136 19.42 -4.62 -18.05
C PRO A 136 18.11 -4.98 -18.77
N ARG A 137 18.01 -6.23 -19.25
CA ARG A 137 16.78 -6.75 -19.88
C ARG A 137 15.69 -7.03 -18.87
N GLY A 138 16.01 -7.68 -17.75
CA GLY A 138 15.03 -8.05 -16.71
C GLY A 138 14.39 -6.83 -16.04
N LEU A 139 15.15 -5.77 -15.85
CA LEU A 139 14.66 -4.50 -15.28
C LEU A 139 14.16 -3.49 -16.33
N GLY A 140 14.40 -3.78 -17.62
CA GLY A 140 14.17 -2.83 -18.72
C GLY A 140 14.96 -1.52 -18.58
N THR A 141 16.15 -1.57 -17.98
CA THR A 141 16.98 -0.39 -17.66
C THR A 141 17.36 0.40 -18.91
N ASP A 142 17.71 -0.27 -20.01
CA ASP A 142 18.08 0.41 -21.26
C ASP A 142 16.90 1.16 -21.88
N PHE A 143 15.71 0.54 -21.85
CA PHE A 143 14.48 1.16 -22.31
C PHE A 143 14.11 2.38 -21.45
N ARG A 144 14.07 2.21 -20.13
CA ARG A 144 13.84 3.30 -19.17
C ARG A 144 14.83 4.44 -19.41
N ASN A 145 16.12 4.14 -19.50
CA ASN A 145 17.16 5.17 -19.65
C ASN A 145 17.00 5.96 -20.95
N ARG A 146 16.68 5.27 -22.04
CA ARG A 146 16.41 5.90 -23.34
C ARG A 146 15.22 6.87 -23.26
N VAL A 147 14.12 6.47 -22.61
CA VAL A 147 12.90 7.30 -22.50
C VAL A 147 13.07 8.45 -21.51
N ILE A 148 13.59 8.16 -20.31
CA ILE A 148 13.66 9.11 -19.20
C ILE A 148 14.80 10.11 -19.39
N HIS A 149 16.01 9.63 -19.71
CA HIS A 149 17.22 10.45 -19.72
C HIS A 149 17.60 10.96 -21.11
N ARG A 150 17.26 10.24 -22.19
CA ARG A 150 17.58 10.65 -23.57
C ARG A 150 16.39 11.26 -24.31
N GLY A 151 15.23 11.37 -23.66
CA GLY A 151 14.05 12.04 -24.22
C GLY A 151 13.39 11.29 -25.39
N ALA A 152 13.64 9.99 -25.54
CA ALA A 152 12.94 9.22 -26.55
C ALA A 152 11.43 9.15 -26.25
N LEU A 153 10.62 9.26 -27.29
CA LEU A 153 9.17 9.08 -27.22
C LEU A 153 8.85 7.63 -27.61
N PRO A 154 8.53 6.75 -26.66
CA PRO A 154 8.28 5.34 -26.95
C PRO A 154 6.91 5.16 -27.60
N THR A 155 6.78 4.12 -28.42
CA THR A 155 5.48 3.66 -28.92
C THR A 155 4.65 3.05 -27.78
N ARG A 156 3.33 3.05 -27.95
CA ARG A 156 2.42 2.39 -27.00
C ARG A 156 2.81 0.93 -26.74
N ALA A 157 3.13 0.17 -27.79
CA ALA A 157 3.52 -1.23 -27.68
C ALA A 157 4.81 -1.43 -26.85
N GLU A 158 5.81 -0.55 -26.99
CA GLU A 158 7.01 -0.59 -26.15
C GLU A 158 6.69 -0.33 -24.67
N VAL A 159 5.79 0.63 -24.40
CA VAL A 159 5.39 0.93 -23.02
C VAL A 159 4.55 -0.20 -22.42
N ASP A 160 3.63 -0.80 -23.18
CA ASP A 160 2.85 -1.96 -22.75
C ASP A 160 3.77 -3.14 -22.40
N ALA A 161 4.77 -3.42 -23.25
CA ALA A 161 5.75 -4.48 -23.00
C ALA A 161 6.59 -4.21 -21.74
N TYR A 162 7.02 -2.97 -21.53
CA TYR A 162 7.74 -2.58 -20.31
C TYR A 162 6.86 -2.70 -19.06
N ALA A 163 5.63 -2.18 -19.11
CA ALA A 163 4.66 -2.26 -18.02
C ALA A 163 4.35 -3.72 -17.64
N ALA A 164 4.18 -4.60 -18.63
CA ALA A 164 3.98 -6.03 -18.42
C ALA A 164 5.20 -6.66 -17.73
N GLY A 165 6.42 -6.33 -18.17
CA GLY A 165 7.65 -6.81 -17.52
C GLY A 165 7.76 -6.39 -16.05
N VAL A 166 7.51 -5.10 -15.76
CA VAL A 166 7.49 -4.58 -14.39
C VAL A 166 6.40 -5.26 -13.56
N PHE A 167 5.19 -5.40 -14.10
CA PHE A 167 4.09 -6.07 -13.43
C PHE A 167 4.45 -7.52 -13.08
N THR A 168 4.91 -8.30 -14.05
CA THR A 168 5.29 -9.70 -13.85
C THR A 168 6.39 -9.84 -12.82
N LEU A 169 7.38 -8.94 -12.80
CA LEU A 169 8.44 -8.98 -11.80
C LEU A 169 7.91 -8.68 -10.40
N ILE A 170 7.12 -7.62 -10.22
CA ILE A 170 6.49 -7.30 -8.93
C ILE A 170 5.58 -8.44 -8.47
N ASP A 171 4.76 -9.02 -9.35
CA ASP A 171 3.85 -10.13 -9.04
C ASP A 171 4.62 -11.39 -8.61
N ARG A 172 5.71 -11.73 -9.32
CA ARG A 172 6.63 -12.82 -8.92
C ARG A 172 7.17 -12.59 -7.52
N LEU A 173 7.75 -11.41 -7.28
CA LEU A 173 8.41 -11.10 -6.01
C LEU A 173 7.42 -10.99 -4.84
N LEU A 174 6.20 -10.50 -5.08
CA LEU A 174 5.12 -10.54 -4.09
C LEU A 174 4.70 -11.97 -3.75
N THR A 175 4.66 -12.85 -4.76
CA THR A 175 4.37 -14.28 -4.58
C THR A 175 5.46 -14.96 -3.78
N GLU A 176 6.74 -14.69 -4.09
CA GLU A 176 7.92 -15.19 -3.36
C GLU A 176 7.94 -14.66 -1.90
N LEU A 177 7.61 -13.38 -1.68
CA LEU A 177 7.45 -12.83 -0.33
C LEU A 177 6.35 -13.53 0.48
N GLY A 178 5.24 -13.91 -0.16
CA GLY A 178 4.13 -14.60 0.50
C GLY A 178 3.65 -13.84 1.76
N ALA A 179 3.63 -14.53 2.90
CA ALA A 179 3.26 -13.94 4.19
C ALA A 179 4.24 -12.86 4.68
N GLY A 180 5.49 -12.88 4.21
CA GLY A 180 6.52 -11.90 4.55
C GLY A 180 6.15 -10.46 4.18
N ALA A 181 5.37 -10.29 3.10
CA ALA A 181 4.88 -8.98 2.65
C ALA A 181 4.09 -8.24 3.75
N ALA A 182 3.38 -8.98 4.61
CA ALA A 182 2.57 -8.39 5.66
C ALA A 182 3.40 -7.63 6.71
N HIS A 183 4.69 -7.96 6.89
CA HIS A 183 5.57 -7.22 7.79
C HIS A 183 5.82 -5.79 7.34
N ALA A 184 5.97 -5.54 6.03
CA ALA A 184 6.06 -4.19 5.51
C ALA A 184 4.70 -3.47 5.53
N GLU A 185 3.60 -4.19 5.29
CA GLU A 185 2.24 -3.63 5.37
C GLU A 185 1.91 -3.15 6.79
N LEU A 186 2.43 -3.80 7.85
CA LEU A 186 2.28 -3.36 9.24
C LEU A 186 2.84 -1.95 9.50
N VAL A 187 3.85 -1.50 8.76
CA VAL A 187 4.41 -0.15 8.91
C VAL A 187 3.35 0.91 8.59
N GLN A 188 2.57 0.70 7.52
CA GLN A 188 1.47 1.59 7.15
C GLN A 188 0.36 1.55 8.22
N GLU A 189 0.00 0.37 8.72
CA GLU A 189 -1.02 0.24 9.76
C GLU A 189 -0.61 0.90 11.09
N GLN A 190 0.69 0.88 11.44
CA GLN A 190 1.19 1.63 12.61
C GLN A 190 1.08 3.14 12.41
N ALA A 191 1.40 3.65 11.22
CA ALA A 191 1.22 5.06 10.89
C ALA A 191 -0.26 5.46 10.98
N PHE A 192 -1.17 4.61 10.49
CA PHE A 192 -2.62 4.80 10.63
C PHE A 192 -3.06 4.82 12.09
N ALA A 193 -2.62 3.86 12.91
CA ALA A 193 -2.96 3.80 14.32
C ALA A 193 -2.42 5.02 15.09
N ALA A 194 -1.22 5.50 14.75
CA ALA A 194 -0.67 6.73 15.32
C ALA A 194 -1.52 7.95 14.98
N HIS A 195 -1.96 8.08 13.71
CA HIS A 195 -2.84 9.19 13.29
C HIS A 195 -4.19 9.14 13.98
N VAL A 196 -4.84 7.97 14.02
CA VAL A 196 -6.16 7.80 14.64
C VAL A 196 -6.16 8.19 16.11
N ARG A 197 -5.08 7.89 16.85
CA ARG A 197 -4.94 8.32 18.26
C ARG A 197 -4.91 9.83 18.44
N GLY A 198 -4.52 10.59 17.42
CA GLY A 198 -4.48 12.05 17.44
C GLY A 198 -5.75 12.72 16.92
N LEU A 199 -6.75 11.97 16.46
CA LEU A 199 -7.97 12.55 15.90
C LEU A 199 -8.90 13.11 17.00
N PRO A 200 -9.58 14.24 16.76
CA PRO A 200 -10.61 14.74 17.66
C PRO A 200 -11.77 13.76 17.84
N ASP A 201 -12.43 13.84 19.00
CA ASP A 201 -13.67 13.11 19.25
C ASP A 201 -14.74 13.40 18.18
N GLY A 202 -15.44 12.35 17.76
CA GLY A 202 -16.53 12.44 16.78
C GLY A 202 -16.09 12.43 15.31
N VAL A 203 -14.80 12.31 14.99
CA VAL A 203 -14.32 12.08 13.62
C VAL A 203 -14.49 10.60 13.27
N THR A 204 -15.28 10.30 12.23
CA THR A 204 -15.40 8.93 11.70
C THR A 204 -14.18 8.56 10.87
N VAL A 205 -13.60 7.38 11.12
CA VAL A 205 -12.50 6.81 10.33
C VAL A 205 -13.06 5.81 9.32
N VAL A 206 -12.67 5.95 8.06
CA VAL A 206 -13.06 5.09 6.95
C VAL A 206 -11.81 4.42 6.40
N PHE A 207 -11.80 3.09 6.35
CA PHE A 207 -10.74 2.33 5.68
C PHE A 207 -11.16 2.06 4.23
N GLU A 208 -10.35 2.51 3.30
CA GLU A 208 -10.54 2.23 1.88
C GLU A 208 -9.49 1.25 1.39
N GLU A 209 -9.96 0.12 0.87
CA GLU A 209 -9.14 -0.81 0.11
C GLU A 209 -9.45 -0.61 -1.36
N HIS A 210 -8.55 0.07 -2.07
CA HIS A 210 -8.70 0.23 -3.51
C HIS A 210 -8.28 -1.07 -4.21
N PRO A 211 -9.10 -1.62 -5.12
CA PRO A 211 -8.68 -2.73 -5.96
C PRO A 211 -7.56 -2.23 -6.88
N GLY A 212 -6.34 -2.65 -6.60
CA GLY A 212 -5.18 -2.51 -7.51
C GLY A 212 -4.89 -3.83 -8.18
N MET A 213 -4.19 -3.82 -9.31
CA MET A 213 -3.89 -5.06 -10.06
C MET A 213 -3.14 -6.11 -9.23
N PHE A 214 -2.26 -5.67 -8.32
CA PHE A 214 -1.55 -6.54 -7.39
C PHE A 214 -2.44 -7.10 -6.27
N ARG A 215 -3.45 -6.33 -5.83
CA ARG A 215 -4.39 -6.76 -4.78
C ARG A 215 -5.48 -7.68 -5.32
N ALA A 216 -5.98 -7.43 -6.53
CA ALA A 216 -6.98 -8.28 -7.17
C ALA A 216 -6.47 -9.72 -7.37
N ARG A 217 -5.17 -9.92 -7.56
CA ARG A 217 -4.56 -11.25 -7.61
C ARG A 217 -4.33 -11.87 -6.23
N ARG A 218 -3.82 -11.09 -5.26
CA ARG A 218 -3.52 -11.58 -3.90
C ARG A 218 -4.77 -11.83 -3.05
N PHE A 219 -5.85 -11.07 -3.29
CA PHE A 219 -7.06 -11.03 -2.46
C PHE A 219 -8.34 -11.21 -3.30
N GLY A 220 -8.24 -11.71 -4.53
CA GLY A 220 -9.32 -11.81 -5.54
C GLY A 220 -10.55 -12.63 -5.19
N THR A 221 -10.67 -13.14 -3.95
CA THR A 221 -11.91 -13.68 -3.39
C THR A 221 -12.69 -12.68 -2.55
N LEU A 222 -12.22 -11.45 -2.35
CA LEU A 222 -13.01 -10.38 -1.76
C LEU A 222 -13.99 -9.85 -2.80
N SER A 223 -15.12 -10.55 -2.92
CA SER A 223 -16.35 -9.97 -3.46
C SER A 223 -16.57 -8.60 -2.81
N PRO A 224 -17.07 -7.58 -3.53
CA PRO A 224 -17.46 -6.33 -2.90
C PRO A 224 -18.34 -6.69 -1.70
N ILE A 225 -17.97 -6.21 -0.52
CA ILE A 225 -18.77 -6.39 0.70
C ILE A 225 -20.21 -6.05 0.31
N PRO A 226 -21.15 -7.01 0.37
CA PRO A 226 -22.49 -6.77 -0.12
C PRO A 226 -23.06 -5.57 0.62
N LYS A 227 -23.60 -4.60 -0.12
CA LYS A 227 -24.37 -3.50 0.44
C LYS A 227 -25.37 -4.11 1.43
N PRO A 228 -25.50 -3.58 2.66
CA PRO A 228 -26.46 -4.12 3.61
C PRO A 228 -27.85 -4.09 2.97
N ALA A 229 -28.53 -5.22 3.00
CA ALA A 229 -29.86 -5.36 2.46
C ALA A 229 -30.79 -4.34 3.12
N LYS A 230 -31.70 -3.73 2.35
CA LYS A 230 -32.65 -2.70 2.83
C LYS A 230 -33.42 -3.11 4.10
N ALA A 231 -33.59 -4.41 4.36
CA ALA A 231 -34.23 -4.93 5.56
C ALA A 231 -33.40 -4.73 6.85
N GLN A 232 -32.06 -4.77 6.78
CA GLN A 232 -31.18 -4.51 7.94
C GLN A 232 -31.09 -3.02 8.29
N LEU A 233 -31.26 -2.14 7.30
CA LEU A 233 -31.35 -0.69 7.49
C LEU A 233 -32.63 -0.26 8.23
N GLN A 234 -33.73 -1.00 8.07
CA GLN A 234 -35.00 -0.69 8.77
C GLN A 234 -34.98 -1.17 10.22
N ALA A 235 -34.36 -2.32 10.51
CA ALA A 235 -34.18 -2.80 11.89
C ALA A 235 -33.23 -1.89 12.71
N ALA A 236 -32.17 -1.35 12.07
CA ALA A 236 -31.24 -0.41 12.69
C ALA A 236 -31.81 1.02 12.86
N GLN A 237 -32.87 1.38 12.13
CA GLN A 237 -33.59 2.64 12.32
C GLN A 237 -34.61 2.56 13.47
N SER A 238 -35.07 1.35 13.82
CA SER A 238 -35.96 1.12 14.98
C SER A 238 -35.21 0.90 16.31
N ALA A 239 -33.93 0.55 16.27
CA ALA A 239 -33.11 0.40 17.46
C ALA A 239 -32.28 1.67 17.68
N SER A 240 -32.76 2.51 18.59
CA SER A 240 -32.07 3.68 19.11
C SER A 240 -30.64 3.36 19.55
N GLY A 241 -29.66 4.10 19.03
CA GLY A 241 -28.36 4.22 19.68
C GLY A 241 -27.21 4.41 18.70
N VAL A 242 -26.69 5.64 18.66
CA VAL A 242 -25.38 6.02 18.08
C VAL A 242 -24.22 5.12 18.58
N ASN A 243 -24.45 4.33 19.63
CA ASN A 243 -23.51 3.37 20.20
C ASN A 243 -23.33 2.08 19.38
N ASP A 244 -24.32 1.64 18.58
CA ASP A 244 -24.27 0.32 17.94
C ASP A 244 -23.42 0.31 16.66
N ALA A 245 -23.50 1.39 15.88
CA ALA A 245 -22.63 1.57 14.70
C ALA A 245 -21.17 1.85 15.09
N ARG A 246 -20.95 2.59 16.19
CA ARG A 246 -19.62 2.87 16.74
C ARG A 246 -18.97 1.60 17.30
N ALA A 247 -19.72 0.79 18.04
CA ALA A 247 -19.25 -0.50 18.55
C ALA A 247 -18.95 -1.48 17.42
N PHE A 248 -19.78 -1.51 16.37
CA PHE A 248 -19.54 -2.36 15.19
C PHE A 248 -18.27 -1.95 14.42
N GLN A 249 -18.04 -0.65 14.23
CA GLN A 249 -16.84 -0.14 13.55
C GLN A 249 -15.57 -0.31 14.38
N GLN A 250 -15.66 -0.14 15.70
CA GLN A 250 -14.56 -0.40 16.62
C GLN A 250 -14.24 -1.90 16.70
N ALA A 251 -15.25 -2.77 16.66
CA ALA A 251 -15.07 -4.21 16.54
C ALA A 251 -14.45 -4.63 15.20
N LEU A 252 -14.77 -3.95 14.08
CA LEU A 252 -14.11 -4.18 12.79
C LEU A 252 -12.65 -3.71 12.82
N PHE A 253 -12.36 -2.58 13.49
CA PHE A 253 -11.00 -2.09 13.71
C PHE A 253 -10.18 -3.05 14.57
N GLU A 254 -10.71 -3.47 15.72
CA GLU A 254 -10.10 -4.44 16.62
C GLU A 254 -9.95 -5.80 15.95
N ARG A 255 -10.90 -6.21 15.12
CA ARG A 255 -10.82 -7.46 14.35
C ARG A 255 -9.81 -7.38 13.22
N ALA A 256 -9.69 -6.27 12.50
CA ALA A 256 -8.62 -6.07 11.51
C ALA A 256 -7.23 -6.03 12.17
N LEU A 257 -7.14 -5.38 13.34
CA LEU A 257 -5.97 -5.41 14.21
C LEU A 257 -5.70 -6.77 14.83
N ALA A 258 -6.71 -7.62 15.08
CA ALA A 258 -6.55 -8.96 15.65
C ALA A 258 -6.25 -10.03 14.60
N GLU A 259 -6.88 -9.95 13.43
CA GLU A 259 -6.63 -10.80 12.25
C GLU A 259 -5.17 -10.61 11.79
N ARG A 260 -4.66 -9.36 11.79
CA ARG A 260 -3.24 -9.06 11.49
C ARG A 260 -2.35 -8.99 12.73
N GLY A 261 -2.90 -8.83 13.92
CA GLY A 261 -2.19 -8.92 15.20
C GLY A 261 -1.65 -10.32 15.46
N SER A 262 -2.15 -11.32 14.73
CA SER A 262 -1.50 -12.63 14.60
C SER A 262 -0.04 -12.56 14.13
N LEU A 263 0.30 -11.58 13.29
CA LEU A 263 1.67 -11.32 12.82
C LEU A 263 2.49 -10.59 13.89
N LEU A 264 1.84 -9.74 14.70
CA LEU A 264 2.45 -9.10 15.87
C LEU A 264 2.73 -10.09 17.00
N ARG A 265 1.99 -11.21 17.09
CA ARG A 265 2.30 -12.33 18.03
C ARG A 265 3.66 -13.00 17.75
N GLY A 266 4.23 -12.81 16.56
CA GLY A 266 5.60 -13.22 16.26
C GLY A 266 6.64 -12.41 17.04
N PHE A 267 6.37 -11.12 17.28
CA PHE A 267 7.19 -10.29 18.15
C PHE A 267 6.85 -10.61 19.60
N LYS A 268 7.78 -11.23 20.33
CA LYS A 268 7.58 -11.50 21.76
C LYS A 268 7.47 -10.16 22.51
N SER A 269 6.36 -9.94 23.21
CA SER A 269 6.24 -8.83 24.16
C SER A 269 7.27 -9.04 25.28
N SER A 270 8.23 -8.14 25.40
CA SER A 270 8.97 -7.98 26.65
C SER A 270 8.02 -7.38 27.69
N SER A 271 7.75 -8.16 28.74
CA SER A 271 7.05 -7.73 29.95
C SER A 271 7.68 -6.52 30.61
#